data_AF-X1VVQ5-F1
#
_entry.id   AF-X1VVQ5-F1
#
_cell.length_a   1.000
_cell.length_b   1.000
_cell.length_c   1.000
_cell.angle_alpha   90.00
_cell.angle_beta   90.00
_cell.angle_gamma   90.00
#
_symmetry.space_group_name_H-M   'P 1'
#
loop_
_entity.id
_entity.type
_entity.pdbx_description
1 polymer ?
#
loop_
_entity_poly.entity_id
_entity_poly.type
_entity_poly.pdbx_seq_one_letter_code
_entity_poly.pdbx_strand_id
1 'polypeptide(L)'
;TSKEAEKIVEQIKKEIKEIAYIDLSENSKQGQGIIDIKSSSKLSPSEIFWLQKLKNTLYIRQLDPVMPVVSVKDCCIPYNTDSEMLNYWKKKGGELWELAVLYESSRGKLSKVEVFSKMRRIVNILKSSIETGLKGTSYEDRILGPQAWLVEKANQENKLIPGGVLNHIKGRS
;
A
#
# COMPACT_ATOMS: atom_id res chain seq x y z
N THR A 1 -3.33 -6.13 34.09
CA THR A 1 -3.42 -6.36 32.64
C THR A 1 -3.54 -5.03 31.90
N SER A 2 -4.61 -4.22 31.98
CA SER A 2 -4.65 -2.97 31.19
C SER A 2 -3.63 -1.89 31.60
N LYS A 3 -3.42 -1.63 32.90
CA LYS A 3 -2.46 -0.60 33.37
C LYS A 3 -1.01 -0.84 32.93
N GLU A 4 -0.62 -2.09 32.73
CA GLU A 4 0.75 -2.43 32.32
C GLU A 4 0.92 -2.25 30.81
N ALA A 5 -0.08 -2.64 30.02
CA ALA A 5 -0.12 -2.39 28.58
C ALA A 5 -0.16 -0.89 28.25
N GLU A 6 -0.96 -0.11 28.98
CA GLU A 6 -1.00 1.36 28.86
C GLU A 6 0.37 1.98 29.17
N LYS A 7 1.08 1.49 30.19
CA LYS A 7 2.44 1.96 30.52
C LYS A 7 3.43 1.66 29.40
N ILE A 8 3.32 0.48 28.77
CA ILE A 8 4.15 0.11 27.61
C ILE A 8 3.85 1.04 26.43
N VAL A 9 2.59 1.33 26.13
CA VAL A 9 2.19 2.27 25.07
C VAL A 9 2.80 3.66 25.30
N GLU A 10 2.74 4.17 26.53
CA GLU A 10 3.36 5.46 26.87
C GLU A 10 4.89 5.45 26.78
N GLN A 11 5.52 4.31 27.07
CA GLN A 11 6.96 4.16 26.89
C GLN A 11 7.34 4.16 25.40
N ILE A 12 6.57 3.46 24.56
CA ILE A 12 6.75 3.41 23.10
C ILE A 12 6.62 4.81 22.49
N LYS A 13 5.59 5.59 22.89
CA LYS A 13 5.40 6.96 22.42
C LYS A 13 6.57 7.90 22.74
N LYS A 14 7.33 7.63 23.81
CA LYS A 14 8.50 8.44 24.20
C LYS A 14 9.76 8.05 23.44
N GLU A 15 9.95 6.75 23.22
CA GLU A 15 11.15 6.23 22.56
C GLU A 15 11.11 6.46 21.04
N ILE A 16 9.95 6.24 20.42
CA ILE A 16 9.76 6.30 18.97
C ILE A 16 9.09 7.62 18.60
N LYS A 17 9.86 8.54 18.01
CA LYS A 17 9.41 9.92 17.72
C LYS A 17 8.44 10.03 16.55
N GLU A 18 8.52 9.13 15.57
CA GLU A 18 7.74 9.20 14.32
C GLU A 18 6.47 8.33 14.32
N ILE A 19 5.79 8.25 15.47
CA ILE A 19 4.49 7.57 15.57
C ILE A 19 3.38 8.52 15.11
N ALA A 20 2.71 8.16 14.03
CA ALA A 20 1.50 8.84 13.56
C ALA A 20 0.28 8.40 14.38
N TYR A 21 0.16 7.11 14.66
CA TYR A 21 -0.94 6.53 15.43
C TYR A 21 -0.48 5.28 16.17
N ILE A 22 -1.01 5.08 17.38
CA ILE A 22 -0.79 3.88 18.18
C ILE A 22 -2.10 3.48 18.84
N ASP A 23 -2.45 2.20 18.74
CA ASP A 23 -3.66 1.63 19.31
C ASP A 23 -3.35 0.37 20.12
N LEU A 24 -4.16 0.12 21.15
CA LEU A 24 -4.06 -1.05 22.00
C LEU A 24 -5.39 -1.80 21.95
N SER A 25 -5.34 -3.04 21.46
CA SER A 25 -6.46 -3.96 21.50
C SER A 25 -6.15 -5.09 22.49
N GLU A 26 -6.95 -5.23 23.56
CA GLU A 26 -6.77 -6.28 24.56
C GLU A 26 -7.88 -7.34 24.46
N ASN A 27 -7.49 -8.62 24.55
CA ASN A 27 -8.42 -9.72 24.76
C ASN A 27 -8.64 -9.94 26.25
N SER A 28 -9.79 -9.47 26.74
CA SER A 28 -10.19 -9.53 28.15
C SER A 28 -10.31 -10.95 28.73
N LYS A 29 -10.34 -12.00 27.91
CA LYS A 29 -10.42 -13.40 28.37
C LYS A 29 -9.07 -14.13 28.48
N GLN A 30 -8.03 -13.65 27.79
CA GLN A 30 -6.74 -14.37 27.68
C GLN A 30 -5.54 -13.54 28.15
N GLY A 31 -5.73 -12.28 28.54
CA GLY A 31 -4.64 -11.42 29.04
C GLY A 31 -3.58 -11.10 27.98
N GLN A 32 -3.91 -11.27 26.70
CA GLN A 32 -3.07 -10.95 25.55
C GLN A 32 -3.64 -9.75 24.81
N GLY A 33 -2.79 -8.98 24.15
CA GLY A 33 -3.19 -7.83 23.36
C GLY A 33 -2.27 -7.58 22.18
N ILE A 34 -2.71 -6.70 21.29
CA ILE A 34 -1.98 -6.24 20.13
C ILE A 34 -1.80 -4.73 20.26
N ILE A 35 -0.56 -4.28 20.06
CA ILE A 35 -0.23 -2.88 19.91
C ILE A 35 -0.01 -2.64 18.41
N ASP A 36 -0.90 -1.86 17.78
CA ASP A 36 -0.75 -1.42 16.40
C ASP A 36 0.01 -0.08 16.40
N ILE A 37 1.13 -0.01 15.68
CA ILE A 37 1.95 1.19 15.56
C ILE A 37 2.00 1.59 14.08
N LYS A 38 1.46 2.77 13.76
CA LYS A 38 1.54 3.36 12.43
C LYS A 38 2.56 4.49 12.44
N SER A 39 3.62 4.30 11.65
CA SER A 39 4.70 5.28 11.44
C SER A 39 4.77 5.68 9.96
N SER A 40 5.29 6.87 9.70
CA SER A 40 5.56 7.35 8.33
C SER A 40 6.85 6.76 7.73
N SER A 41 7.69 6.16 8.57
CA SER A 41 8.98 5.58 8.21
C SER A 41 9.14 4.19 8.81
N LYS A 42 10.10 3.43 8.26
CA LYS A 42 10.45 2.12 8.79
C LYS A 42 11.22 2.30 10.10
N LEU A 43 10.73 1.68 11.18
CA LEU A 43 11.45 1.56 12.45
C LEU A 43 12.85 0.98 12.19
N SER A 44 13.84 1.60 12.81
CA SER A 44 15.24 1.21 12.78
C SER A 44 15.47 -0.14 13.49
N PRO A 45 16.57 -0.84 13.16
CA PRO A 45 16.94 -2.07 13.88
C PRO A 45 17.08 -1.87 15.39
N SER A 46 17.54 -0.70 15.84
CA SER A 46 17.64 -0.35 17.27
C SER A 46 16.28 -0.24 17.94
N GLU A 47 15.29 0.40 17.29
CA GLU A 47 13.93 0.50 17.83
C GLU A 47 13.26 -0.88 17.89
N ILE A 48 13.44 -1.71 16.86
CA ILE A 48 12.94 -3.09 16.85
C ILE A 48 13.58 -3.91 17.97
N PHE A 49 14.90 -3.83 18.14
CA PHE A 49 15.60 -4.53 19.21
C PHE A 49 15.13 -4.08 20.59
N TRP A 50 14.90 -2.78 20.77
CA TRP A 50 14.35 -2.25 22.00
C TRP A 50 12.94 -2.79 22.29
N LEU A 51 12.05 -2.82 21.29
CA LEU A 51 10.71 -3.41 21.42
C LEU A 51 10.76 -4.90 21.78
N GLN A 52 11.76 -5.65 21.27
CA GLN A 52 11.97 -7.06 21.62
C GLN A 52 12.41 -7.25 23.08
N LYS A 53 13.01 -6.24 23.70
CA LYS A 53 13.44 -6.27 25.11
C LYS A 53 12.35 -5.87 26.09
N LEU A 54 11.22 -5.35 25.62
CA LEU A 54 10.07 -5.09 26.46
C LEU A 54 9.54 -6.42 27.04
N LYS A 55 9.15 -6.39 28.31
CA LYS A 55 8.58 -7.57 28.96
C LYS A 55 7.27 -7.95 28.28
N ASN A 56 7.03 -9.26 28.17
CA ASN A 56 5.79 -9.84 27.63
C ASN A 56 5.55 -9.57 26.12
N THR A 57 6.57 -9.19 25.36
CA THR A 57 6.49 -9.16 23.89
C THR A 57 6.57 -10.57 23.33
N LEU A 58 5.48 -11.07 22.74
CA LEU A 58 5.44 -12.39 22.12
C LEU A 58 6.01 -12.38 20.70
N TYR A 59 5.58 -11.41 19.88
CA TYR A 59 5.97 -11.29 18.48
C TYR A 59 6.01 -9.83 18.06
N ILE A 60 6.88 -9.53 17.11
CA ILE A 60 6.91 -8.23 16.41
C ILE A 60 6.87 -8.50 14.93
N ARG A 61 5.98 -7.82 14.22
CA ARG A 61 5.91 -7.84 12.77
C ARG A 61 5.85 -6.42 12.25
N GLN A 62 6.83 -6.07 11.44
CA GLN A 62 6.84 -4.82 10.68
C GLN A 62 6.36 -5.10 9.26
N LEU A 63 5.39 -4.32 8.80
CA LEU A 63 4.82 -4.43 7.45
C LEU A 63 5.25 -3.22 6.63
N ASP A 64 5.63 -3.45 5.38
CA ASP A 64 5.85 -2.35 4.44
C ASP A 64 4.48 -1.84 3.95
N PRO A 65 4.29 -0.52 3.79
CA PRO A 65 3.02 0.04 3.37
C PRO A 65 2.68 -0.36 1.93
N VAL A 66 1.41 -0.65 1.68
CA VAL A 66 0.91 -0.93 0.32
C VAL A 66 0.95 0.34 -0.55
N MET A 67 0.60 1.49 0.04
CA MET A 67 0.66 2.78 -0.64
C MET A 67 2.08 3.37 -0.57
N PRO A 68 2.65 3.84 -1.70
CA PRO A 68 4.04 4.30 -1.74
C PRO A 68 4.25 5.69 -1.13
N VAL A 69 3.17 6.46 -1.01
CA VAL A 69 3.11 7.77 -0.37
C VAL A 69 2.35 7.58 0.94
N VAL A 70 3.07 7.69 2.05
CA VAL A 70 2.51 7.49 3.39
C VAL A 70 2.12 8.86 3.93
N SER A 71 0.91 8.96 4.51
CA SER A 71 0.49 10.18 5.20
C SER A 71 1.43 10.50 6.35
N VAL A 72 1.81 11.76 6.49
CA VAL A 72 2.52 12.25 7.68
C VAL A 72 1.56 12.97 8.63
N LYS A 73 1.85 12.94 9.92
CA LYS A 73 0.96 13.41 11.00
C LYS A 73 0.43 14.84 10.80
N ASP A 74 1.30 15.75 10.34
CA ASP A 74 0.98 17.17 10.13
C ASP A 74 1.03 17.53 8.63
N CYS A 75 0.30 16.80 7.79
CA CYS A 75 0.19 17.13 6.37
C CYS A 75 -0.92 18.19 6.12
N CYS A 76 -0.64 19.17 5.27
CA CYS A 76 -1.63 20.13 4.78
C CYS A 76 -1.90 19.83 3.30
N ILE A 77 -3.06 19.27 3.00
CA ILE A 77 -3.46 18.93 1.64
C ILE A 77 -4.20 20.10 0.97
N PRO A 78 -4.08 20.27 -0.36
CA PRO A 78 -4.64 21.41 -1.08
C PRO A 78 -6.17 21.45 -1.12
N TYR A 79 -6.81 20.31 -0.90
CA TYR A 79 -8.26 20.13 -0.87
C TYR A 79 -8.59 18.85 -0.10
N ASN A 80 -9.68 18.87 0.66
CA ASN A 80 -10.22 17.75 1.44
C ASN A 80 -11.46 17.14 0.79
N THR A 81 -12.07 17.83 -0.17
CA THR A 81 -13.29 17.37 -0.86
C THR A 81 -13.18 17.49 -2.37
N ASP A 82 -13.98 16.71 -3.09
CA ASP A 82 -14.03 16.75 -4.55
C ASP A 82 -14.46 18.15 -5.06
N SER A 83 -15.40 18.79 -4.35
CA SER A 83 -15.84 20.15 -4.65
C SER A 83 -14.70 21.18 -4.52
N GLU A 84 -13.86 21.04 -3.49
CA GLU A 84 -12.68 21.90 -3.31
C GLU A 84 -11.64 21.65 -4.40
N MET A 85 -11.39 20.39 -4.77
CA MET A 85 -10.50 20.03 -5.88
C MET A 85 -10.99 20.63 -7.20
N LEU A 86 -12.29 20.52 -7.49
CA LEU A 86 -12.89 21.07 -8.70
C LEU A 86 -12.81 22.60 -8.73
N ASN A 87 -13.03 23.27 -7.60
CA ASN A 87 -12.86 24.72 -7.51
C ASN A 87 -11.39 25.13 -7.68
N TYR A 88 -10.44 24.37 -7.13
CA TYR A 88 -9.02 24.58 -7.34
C TYR A 88 -8.67 24.44 -8.83
N TRP A 89 -9.13 23.37 -9.47
CA TRP A 89 -8.93 23.11 -10.89
C TRP A 89 -9.53 24.19 -11.79
N LYS A 90 -10.77 24.62 -11.54
CA LYS A 90 -11.40 25.72 -12.29
C LYS A 90 -10.62 27.04 -12.23
N LYS A 91 -9.93 27.30 -11.11
CA LYS A 91 -9.15 28.53 -10.90
C LYS A 91 -7.73 28.44 -11.46
N LYS A 92 -7.10 27.27 -11.44
CA LYS A 92 -5.67 27.08 -11.75
C LYS A 92 -5.41 26.29 -13.04
N GLY A 93 -6.41 25.60 -13.57
CA GLY A 93 -6.27 24.66 -14.69
C GLY A 93 -5.46 23.42 -14.32
N GLY A 94 -4.96 22.74 -15.34
CA GLY A 94 -4.10 21.55 -15.23
C GLY A 94 -4.81 20.24 -15.59
N GLU A 95 -4.04 19.18 -15.66
CA GLU A 95 -4.54 17.82 -15.87
C GLU A 95 -4.91 17.16 -14.55
N LEU A 96 -5.84 16.19 -14.57
CA LEU A 96 -6.27 15.49 -13.35
C LEU A 96 -5.09 14.82 -12.60
N TRP A 97 -4.09 14.33 -13.35
CA TRP A 97 -2.90 13.74 -12.76
C TRP A 97 -2.02 14.77 -12.04
N GLU A 98 -1.99 16.04 -12.48
CA GLU A 98 -1.21 17.10 -11.83
C GLU A 98 -1.79 17.45 -10.48
N LEU A 99 -3.12 17.44 -10.38
CA LEU A 99 -3.86 17.57 -9.12
C LEU A 99 -3.50 16.40 -8.19
N ALA A 100 -3.58 15.15 -8.67
CA ALA A 100 -3.22 13.98 -7.88
C ALA A 100 -1.77 14.05 -7.36
N VAL A 101 -0.82 14.45 -8.20
CA VAL A 101 0.59 14.62 -7.81
C VAL A 101 0.75 15.73 -6.76
N LEU A 102 0.04 16.85 -6.90
CA LEU A 102 0.05 17.92 -5.90
C LEU A 102 -0.51 17.43 -4.56
N TYR A 103 -1.63 16.71 -4.58
CA TYR A 103 -2.25 16.15 -3.39
C TYR A 103 -1.32 15.18 -2.65
N GLU A 104 -0.77 14.20 -3.35
CA GLU A 104 0.12 13.20 -2.77
C GLU A 104 1.45 13.81 -2.29
N SER A 105 1.98 14.80 -3.03
CA SER A 105 3.17 15.57 -2.62
C SER A 105 2.95 16.27 -1.29
N SER A 106 1.82 16.96 -1.14
CA SER A 106 1.39 17.61 0.11
C SER A 106 1.14 16.61 1.24
N ARG A 107 0.47 15.50 0.94
CA ARG A 107 0.10 14.45 1.91
C ARG A 107 1.32 13.73 2.50
N GLY A 108 2.32 13.44 1.67
CA GLY A 108 3.52 12.73 2.06
C GLY A 108 4.73 13.61 2.41
N LYS A 109 4.62 14.93 2.30
CA LYS A 109 5.78 15.88 2.35
C LYS A 109 6.90 15.44 1.39
N LEU A 110 6.52 15.04 0.18
CA LEU A 110 7.44 14.61 -0.88
C LEU A 110 7.47 15.65 -1.97
N SER A 111 8.57 15.74 -2.71
CA SER A 111 8.57 16.47 -3.97
C SER A 111 7.67 15.79 -5.02
N LYS A 112 7.15 16.57 -5.97
CA LYS A 112 6.39 16.03 -7.11
C LYS A 112 7.18 14.95 -7.87
N VAL A 113 8.50 15.13 -7.99
CA VAL A 113 9.41 14.19 -8.66
C VAL A 113 9.45 12.85 -7.92
N GLU A 114 9.52 12.85 -6.59
CA GLU A 114 9.50 11.62 -5.79
C GLU A 114 8.17 10.88 -5.89
N VAL A 115 7.04 11.61 -5.84
CA VAL A 115 5.70 11.03 -6.05
C VAL A 115 5.64 10.35 -7.43
N PHE A 116 6.12 11.02 -8.46
CA PHE A 116 6.16 10.48 -9.81
C PHE A 116 7.05 9.23 -9.95
N SER A 117 8.23 9.27 -9.34
CA SER A 117 9.18 8.14 -9.36
C SER A 117 8.55 6.91 -8.69
N LYS A 118 7.89 7.11 -7.54
CA LYS A 118 7.14 6.07 -6.82
C LYS A 118 6.02 5.47 -7.67
N MET A 119 5.21 6.30 -8.34
CA MET A 119 4.14 5.81 -9.22
C MET A 119 4.68 5.06 -10.44
N ARG A 120 5.77 5.56 -11.04
CA ARG A 120 6.46 4.87 -12.15
C ARG A 120 6.94 3.47 -11.73
N ARG A 121 7.49 3.34 -10.52
CA ARG A 121 7.89 2.04 -9.98
C ARG A 121 6.71 1.06 -9.89
N ILE A 122 5.54 1.51 -9.42
CA ILE A 122 4.34 0.66 -9.35
C ILE A 122 3.92 0.21 -10.75
N VAL A 123 3.85 1.13 -11.71
CA VAL A 123 3.50 0.80 -13.11
C VAL A 123 4.47 -0.24 -13.68
N ASN A 124 5.77 -0.11 -13.40
CA ASN A 124 6.76 -1.07 -13.86
C ASN A 124 6.55 -2.45 -13.21
N ILE A 125 6.28 -2.50 -11.89
CA ILE A 125 5.97 -3.76 -11.21
C ILE A 125 4.74 -4.42 -11.85
N LEU A 126 3.67 -3.66 -12.10
CA LEU A 126 2.45 -4.19 -12.74
C LEU A 126 2.73 -4.73 -14.15
N LYS A 127 3.49 -3.99 -14.96
CA LYS A 127 3.89 -4.44 -16.30
C LYS A 127 4.70 -5.73 -16.24
N SER A 128 5.70 -5.80 -15.36
CA SER A 128 6.51 -7.00 -15.19
C SER A 128 5.69 -8.20 -14.69
N SER A 129 4.71 -7.97 -13.82
CA SER A 129 3.79 -9.02 -13.35
C SER A 129 2.92 -9.56 -14.48
N ILE A 130 2.40 -8.69 -15.36
CA ILE A 130 1.63 -9.09 -16.55
C ILE A 130 2.53 -9.90 -17.50
N GLU A 131 3.73 -9.40 -17.82
CA GLU A 131 4.68 -10.12 -18.67
C GLU A 131 5.07 -11.48 -18.10
N THR A 132 5.24 -11.57 -16.78
CA THR A 132 5.53 -12.83 -16.08
C THR A 132 4.34 -13.79 -16.11
N GLY A 133 3.12 -13.28 -15.93
CA GLY A 133 1.90 -14.06 -16.06
C GLY A 133 1.73 -14.66 -17.45
N LEU A 134 1.97 -13.85 -18.49
CA LEU A 134 1.88 -14.25 -19.90
C LEU A 134 2.89 -15.33 -20.30
N LYS A 135 4.10 -15.31 -19.73
CA LYS A 135 5.10 -16.37 -19.97
C LYS A 135 4.67 -17.74 -19.46
N GLY A 136 3.62 -17.80 -18.65
CA GLY A 136 3.17 -19.02 -17.99
C GLY A 136 4.05 -19.32 -16.77
N THR A 137 3.40 -19.67 -15.67
CA THR A 137 4.06 -20.15 -14.45
C THR A 137 3.70 -21.61 -14.24
N SER A 138 4.63 -22.43 -13.75
CA SER A 138 4.37 -23.83 -13.37
C SER A 138 4.37 -23.92 -11.84
N TYR A 139 3.31 -24.50 -11.28
CA TYR A 139 3.23 -24.82 -9.85
C TYR A 139 2.75 -26.26 -9.71
N GLU A 140 3.38 -27.03 -8.83
CA GLU A 140 3.12 -28.47 -8.66
C GLU A 140 1.67 -28.77 -8.27
N ASP A 141 1.02 -27.91 -7.49
CA ASP A 141 -0.35 -28.09 -6.99
C ASP A 141 -1.42 -27.33 -7.78
N ARG A 142 -1.16 -26.98 -9.04
CA ARG A 142 -2.07 -26.14 -9.83
C ARG A 142 -3.31 -26.94 -10.29
N ILE A 143 -4.46 -26.70 -9.66
CA ILE A 143 -5.77 -27.28 -10.04
C ILE A 143 -6.26 -26.76 -11.41
N LEU A 144 -6.02 -25.49 -11.72
CA LEU A 144 -6.41 -24.85 -12.99
C LEU A 144 -5.16 -24.44 -13.77
N GLY A 145 -4.92 -25.10 -14.91
CA GLY A 145 -3.82 -24.76 -15.83
C GLY A 145 -3.88 -23.31 -16.32
N PRO A 146 -2.77 -22.77 -16.86
CA PRO A 146 -2.75 -21.42 -17.41
C PRO A 146 -3.82 -21.29 -18.52
N GLN A 147 -4.66 -20.25 -18.49
CA GLN A 147 -5.79 -20.09 -19.43
C GLN A 147 -5.58 -18.98 -20.46
N ALA A 148 -4.68 -18.04 -20.20
CA ALA A 148 -4.42 -16.91 -21.08
C ALA A 148 -3.94 -17.31 -22.48
N TRP A 149 -2.99 -18.25 -22.54
CA TRP A 149 -2.46 -18.79 -23.79
C TRP A 149 -3.54 -19.53 -24.61
N LEU A 150 -4.53 -20.17 -23.95
CA LEU A 150 -5.66 -20.82 -24.62
C LEU A 150 -6.56 -19.78 -25.30
N VAL A 151 -6.79 -18.64 -24.63
CA VAL A 151 -7.56 -17.53 -25.19
C VAL A 151 -6.80 -16.87 -26.33
N GLU A 152 -5.49 -16.62 -26.19
CA GLU A 152 -4.68 -16.04 -27.26
C GLU A 152 -4.62 -16.95 -28.50
N LYS A 153 -4.40 -18.26 -28.30
CA LYS A 153 -4.44 -19.25 -29.38
C LYS A 153 -5.81 -19.31 -30.06
N ALA A 154 -6.89 -19.34 -29.28
CA ALA A 154 -8.25 -19.34 -29.83
C ALA A 154 -8.59 -18.04 -30.58
N ASN A 155 -8.02 -16.91 -30.16
CA ASN A 155 -8.17 -15.62 -30.85
C ASN A 155 -7.41 -15.61 -32.19
N GLN A 156 -6.18 -16.13 -32.22
CA GLN A 156 -5.39 -16.28 -33.47
C GLN A 156 -6.04 -17.26 -34.45
N GLU A 157 -6.67 -18.32 -33.93
CA GLU A 157 -7.39 -19.32 -34.74
C GLU A 157 -8.82 -18.87 -35.13
N ASN A 158 -9.24 -17.62 -34.83
CA ASN A 158 -10.59 -17.10 -35.04
C ASN A 158 -11.71 -17.99 -34.45
N LYS A 159 -11.42 -18.73 -33.38
CA LYS A 159 -12.37 -19.62 -32.69
C LYS A 159 -13.15 -18.92 -31.57
N LEU A 160 -12.80 -17.68 -31.24
CA LEU A 160 -13.54 -16.87 -30.28
C LEU A 160 -14.70 -16.13 -30.95
N ILE A 161 -15.80 -15.97 -30.22
CA ILE A 161 -16.87 -15.04 -30.60
C ILE A 161 -16.24 -13.65 -30.80
N PRO A 162 -16.56 -12.90 -31.87
CA PRO A 162 -15.99 -11.58 -32.12
C PRO A 162 -16.36 -10.57 -31.02
N GLY A 163 -15.59 -10.54 -29.94
CA GLY A 163 -15.81 -9.71 -28.75
C GLY A 163 -14.98 -8.43 -28.73
N GLY A 164 -14.18 -8.17 -29.77
CA GLY A 164 -13.31 -7.00 -29.87
C GLY A 164 -12.40 -6.85 -28.65
N VAL A 165 -12.50 -5.70 -27.97
CA VAL A 165 -11.71 -5.35 -26.76
C VAL A 165 -11.84 -6.39 -25.64
N LEU A 166 -12.99 -7.07 -25.52
CA LEU A 166 -13.20 -8.10 -24.48
C LEU A 166 -12.28 -9.30 -24.67
N ASN A 167 -12.04 -9.72 -25.92
CA ASN A 167 -11.11 -10.80 -26.22
C ASN A 167 -9.65 -10.36 -25.99
N HIS A 168 -9.34 -9.07 -26.19
CA HIS A 168 -8.02 -8.51 -25.89
C HIS A 168 -7.72 -8.43 -24.39
N ILE A 169 -8.72 -8.11 -23.56
CA ILE A 169 -8.57 -8.11 -22.10
C ILE A 169 -8.35 -9.54 -21.59
N LYS A 170 -9.10 -10.52 -22.11
CA LYS A 170 -9.01 -11.91 -21.66
C LYS A 170 -7.80 -12.68 -22.18
N GLY A 171 -7.31 -12.35 -23.38
CA GLY A 171 -6.15 -13.00 -24.00
C GLY A 171 -4.79 -12.47 -23.51
N ARG A 172 -4.78 -11.38 -22.74
CA ARG A 172 -3.57 -10.78 -22.16
C ARG A 172 -3.47 -10.89 -20.63
N SER A 173 -4.37 -11.64 -19.98
CA SER A 173 -4.34 -11.88 -18.52
C SER A 173 -3.31 -12.91 -18.09
#